data_AF-A0A160FTG6-F1
#
_entry.id   AF-A0A160FTG6-F1
#
_cell.length_a   1.000
_cell.length_b   1.000
_cell.length_c   1.000
_cell.angle_alpha   90.00
_cell.angle_beta   90.00
_cell.angle_gamma   90.00
#
_symmetry.space_group_name_H-M   'P 1'
#
loop_
_entity.id
_entity.type
_entity.pdbx_description
1 polymer ?
#
loop_
_entity_poly.entity_id
_entity_poly.type
_entity_poly.pdbx_seq_one_letter_code
_entity_poly.pdbx_strand_id
1 'polypeptide(L)'
;MEWSYRLLTSDEKIALERLSVFRTHFSLADAVAVREGGELEHISVMQIIVGLCEKSLLTNYLHGNVPRYRLLDVTRLFARERLDEMDDHNETYARHAELMRELTNAMESHWKLMPEAVWASTYHSALGEIRAAIEWAFSPGGDIDIGVPLTEVVTCSAYFPTLEARSLYPQILKAISAKGSDSNR
;
A
#
# COMPACT_ATOMS: atom_id res chain seq x y z
N MET A 1 -12.16 -4.42 -19.94
CA MET A 1 -12.21 -3.55 -18.74
C MET A 1 -13.06 -2.30 -18.95
N GLU A 2 -12.91 -1.57 -20.06
CA GLU A 2 -13.59 -0.29 -20.27
C GLU A 2 -15.12 -0.34 -20.11
N TRP A 3 -15.78 -1.44 -20.48
CA TRP A 3 -17.23 -1.58 -20.35
C TRP A 3 -17.72 -1.63 -18.89
N SER A 4 -17.08 -2.42 -18.03
CA SER A 4 -17.43 -2.49 -16.60
C SER A 4 -17.13 -1.17 -15.89
N TYR A 5 -16.05 -0.50 -16.27
CA TYR A 5 -15.67 0.80 -15.71
C TYR A 5 -16.64 1.93 -16.09
N ARG A 6 -17.20 1.91 -17.32
CA ARG A 6 -18.21 2.90 -17.75
C ARG A 6 -19.50 2.85 -16.94
N LEU A 7 -19.83 1.70 -16.34
CA LEU A 7 -21.03 1.51 -15.52
C LEU A 7 -20.87 2.00 -14.07
N LEU A 8 -19.66 2.43 -13.70
CA LEU A 8 -19.38 2.93 -12.36
C LEU A 8 -19.89 4.35 -12.17
N THR A 9 -20.41 4.61 -10.98
CA THR A 9 -20.66 5.99 -10.54
C THR A 9 -19.34 6.76 -10.44
N SER A 10 -19.40 8.10 -10.37
CA SER A 10 -18.19 8.93 -10.19
C SER A 10 -17.41 8.52 -8.93
N ASP A 11 -18.11 8.27 -7.83
CA ASP A 11 -17.48 7.87 -6.56
C ASP A 11 -16.84 6.48 -6.65
N GLU A 12 -17.47 5.54 -7.35
CA GLU A 12 -16.91 4.21 -7.58
C GLU A 12 -15.66 4.25 -8.46
N LYS A 13 -15.59 5.15 -9.45
CA LYS A 13 -14.39 5.34 -10.29
C LYS A 13 -13.23 5.87 -9.48
N ILE A 14 -13.45 6.97 -8.75
CA ILE A 14 -12.43 7.58 -7.89
C ILE A 14 -11.93 6.58 -6.85
N ALA A 15 -12.83 5.83 -6.21
CA ALA A 15 -12.43 4.81 -5.26
C ALA A 15 -11.62 3.69 -5.91
N LEU A 16 -12.04 3.18 -7.08
CA LEU A 16 -11.31 2.14 -7.79
C LEU A 16 -9.89 2.61 -8.19
N GLU A 17 -9.77 3.84 -8.68
CA GLU A 17 -8.50 4.50 -9.02
C GLU A 17 -7.61 4.62 -7.79
N ARG A 18 -8.12 5.19 -6.69
CA ARG A 18 -7.34 5.34 -5.46
C ARG A 18 -6.94 4.01 -4.84
N LEU A 19 -7.82 3.01 -4.85
CA LEU A 19 -7.51 1.66 -4.36
C LEU A 19 -6.47 0.92 -5.20
N SER A 20 -6.20 1.37 -6.43
CA SER A 20 -5.21 0.74 -7.32
C SER A 20 -3.77 0.85 -6.82
N VAL A 21 -3.50 1.72 -5.82
CA VAL A 21 -2.22 1.79 -5.12
C VAL A 21 -1.88 0.47 -4.42
N PHE A 22 -2.89 -0.28 -3.97
CA PHE A 22 -2.70 -1.59 -3.35
C PHE A 22 -2.35 -2.65 -4.39
N ARG A 23 -1.19 -3.29 -4.24
CA ARG A 23 -0.71 -4.33 -5.16
C ARG A 23 -1.26 -5.70 -4.83
N THR A 24 -1.43 -6.01 -3.54
CA THR A 24 -1.82 -7.32 -3.03
C THR A 24 -3.26 -7.28 -2.54
N HIS A 25 -3.49 -6.77 -1.34
CA HIS A 25 -4.80 -6.77 -0.70
C HIS A 25 -4.89 -5.62 0.31
N PHE A 26 -6.12 -5.26 0.67
CA PHE A 26 -6.40 -4.20 1.63
C PHE A 26 -7.60 -4.58 2.50
N SER A 27 -7.67 -4.05 3.72
CA SER A 27 -8.86 -4.06 4.56
C SER A 27 -9.74 -2.84 4.28
N LEU A 28 -10.95 -2.84 4.84
CA LEU A 28 -11.80 -1.66 4.82
C LEU A 28 -11.13 -0.44 5.48
N ALA A 29 -10.36 -0.64 6.55
CA ALA A 29 -9.61 0.44 7.21
C ALA A 29 -8.53 1.02 6.28
N ASP A 30 -7.79 0.15 5.58
CA ASP A 30 -6.77 0.57 4.61
C ASP A 30 -7.41 1.37 3.45
N ALA A 31 -8.59 0.96 2.99
CA ALA A 31 -9.36 1.67 1.96
C ALA A 31 -9.79 3.07 2.39
N VAL A 32 -10.15 3.23 3.67
CA VAL A 32 -10.49 4.54 4.24
C VAL A 32 -9.24 5.42 4.36
N ALA A 33 -8.11 4.84 4.79
CA ALA A 33 -6.86 5.59 5.00
C ALA A 33 -6.29 6.22 3.71
N VAL A 34 -6.49 5.59 2.56
CA VAL A 34 -6.01 6.13 1.26
C VAL A 34 -7.00 7.09 0.60
N ARG A 35 -8.20 7.27 1.15
CA ARG A 35 -9.19 8.23 0.66
C ARG A 35 -9.01 9.57 1.38
N GLU A 36 -9.36 10.65 0.70
CA GLU A 36 -9.55 11.95 1.34
C GLU A 36 -10.88 12.02 2.11
N GLY A 37 -10.76 12.20 3.44
CA GLY A 37 -11.74 12.86 4.33
C GLY A 37 -12.20 12.05 5.56
N GLY A 38 -13.25 12.54 6.26
CA GLY A 38 -13.55 12.23 7.68
C GLY A 38 -14.52 11.07 7.96
N GLU A 39 -14.93 10.87 9.24
CA GLU A 39 -15.68 9.67 9.70
C GLU A 39 -16.99 9.32 8.96
N LEU A 40 -17.69 10.32 8.38
CA LEU A 40 -18.87 10.08 7.53
C LEU A 40 -18.56 9.26 6.27
N GLU A 41 -17.28 9.05 5.96
CA GLU A 41 -16.81 8.32 4.79
C GLU A 41 -16.75 6.81 5.00
N HIS A 42 -16.69 6.29 6.23
CA HIS A 42 -16.53 4.85 6.43
C HIS A 42 -17.73 4.05 5.89
N ILE A 43 -18.95 4.55 6.11
CA ILE A 43 -20.18 3.93 5.57
C ILE A 43 -20.23 4.05 4.05
N SER A 44 -19.82 5.20 3.50
CA SER A 44 -19.73 5.43 2.06
C SER A 44 -18.71 4.48 1.39
N VAL A 45 -17.51 4.32 1.98
CA VAL A 45 -16.46 3.45 1.45
C VAL A 45 -16.91 1.99 1.47
N MET A 46 -17.58 1.54 2.53
CA MET A 46 -18.11 0.17 2.58
C MET A 46 -19.13 -0.08 1.46
N GLN A 47 -20.07 0.84 1.23
CA GLN A 47 -21.06 0.71 0.15
C GLN A 47 -20.39 0.67 -1.23
N ILE A 48 -19.38 1.50 -1.45
CA ILE A 48 -18.60 1.51 -2.70
C ILE A 48 -17.88 0.17 -2.90
N ILE A 49 -17.20 -0.35 -1.88
CA ILE A 49 -16.50 -1.64 -1.97
C ILE A 49 -17.47 -2.78 -2.28
N VAL A 50 -18.65 -2.80 -1.63
CA VAL A 50 -19.70 -3.78 -1.94
C VAL A 50 -20.14 -3.66 -3.40
N GLY A 51 -20.41 -2.44 -3.88
CA GLY A 51 -20.79 -2.20 -5.27
C GLY A 51 -19.72 -2.61 -6.29
N LEU A 52 -18.43 -2.47 -5.95
CA LEU A 52 -17.31 -2.93 -6.77
C LEU A 52 -17.15 -4.46 -6.75
N CYS A 53 -17.41 -5.12 -5.62
CA CYS A 53 -17.44 -6.58 -5.51
C CYS A 53 -18.58 -7.18 -6.36
N GLU A 54 -19.79 -6.59 -6.29
CA GLU A 54 -20.94 -7.02 -7.10
C GLU A 54 -20.65 -6.93 -8.61
N LYS A 55 -19.84 -5.95 -9.01
CA LYS A 55 -19.40 -5.75 -10.40
C LYS A 55 -18.14 -6.56 -10.77
N SER A 56 -17.69 -7.46 -9.88
CA SER A 56 -16.48 -8.28 -10.05
C SER A 56 -15.19 -7.48 -10.31
N LEU A 57 -15.12 -6.22 -9.86
CA LEU A 57 -13.92 -5.40 -9.97
C LEU A 57 -12.98 -5.61 -8.78
N LEU A 58 -13.56 -5.97 -7.63
CA LEU A 58 -12.88 -6.45 -6.45
C LEU A 58 -13.25 -7.91 -6.17
N THR A 59 -12.32 -8.65 -5.60
CA THR A 59 -12.59 -9.92 -4.94
C THR A 59 -12.37 -9.77 -3.45
N ASN A 60 -13.12 -10.52 -2.65
CA ASN A 60 -12.92 -10.57 -1.20
C ASN A 60 -12.60 -12.00 -0.74
N TYR A 61 -11.92 -12.08 0.39
CA TYR A 61 -11.69 -13.33 1.11
C TYR A 61 -11.52 -13.02 2.60
N LEU A 62 -11.63 -14.06 3.43
CA LEU A 62 -11.40 -13.95 4.86
C LEU A 62 -9.95 -14.30 5.18
N HIS A 63 -9.25 -13.41 5.88
CA HIS A 63 -7.99 -13.72 6.54
C HIS A 63 -8.25 -13.83 8.04
N GLY A 64 -8.38 -15.07 8.53
CA GLY A 64 -9.01 -15.33 9.83
C GLY A 64 -10.48 -14.91 9.81
N ASN A 65 -10.85 -13.97 10.68
CA ASN A 65 -12.20 -13.39 10.74
C ASN A 65 -12.30 -11.99 10.14
N VAL A 66 -11.24 -11.51 9.48
CA VAL A 66 -11.18 -10.14 8.93
C VAL A 66 -11.32 -10.19 7.40
N PRO A 67 -12.28 -9.46 6.80
CA PRO A 67 -12.40 -9.39 5.36
C PRO A 67 -11.22 -8.64 4.74
N ARG A 68 -10.65 -9.21 3.68
CA ARG A 68 -9.64 -8.60 2.82
C ARG A 68 -10.18 -8.50 1.41
N TYR A 69 -9.80 -7.43 0.73
CA TYR A 69 -10.21 -7.11 -0.62
C TYR A 69 -8.98 -7.04 -1.52
N ARG A 70 -9.15 -7.37 -2.79
CA ARG A 70 -8.10 -7.31 -3.81
C ARG A 70 -8.67 -6.87 -5.14
N LEU A 71 -7.94 -6.01 -5.86
CA LEU A 71 -8.19 -5.73 -7.27
C LEU A 71 -7.65 -6.88 -8.12
N LEU A 72 -8.41 -7.31 -9.14
CA LEU A 72 -7.87 -8.20 -10.18
C LEU A 72 -6.72 -7.50 -10.91
N ASP A 73 -5.67 -8.23 -11.31
CA ASP A 73 -4.45 -7.62 -11.86
C ASP A 73 -4.72 -6.66 -13.04
N VAL A 74 -5.58 -7.07 -13.97
CA VAL A 74 -5.96 -6.25 -15.14
C VAL A 74 -6.75 -5.01 -14.71
N THR A 75 -7.63 -5.15 -13.70
CA THR A 75 -8.38 -4.02 -13.12
C THR A 75 -7.46 -3.04 -12.43
N ARG A 76 -6.51 -3.54 -11.63
CA ARG A 76 -5.53 -2.72 -10.91
C ARG A 76 -4.68 -1.91 -11.88
N LEU A 77 -4.14 -2.55 -12.93
CA LEU A 77 -3.33 -1.85 -13.92
C LEU A 77 -4.11 -0.74 -14.62
N PHE A 78 -5.33 -1.04 -15.07
CA PHE A 78 -6.20 -0.06 -15.70
C PHE A 78 -6.55 1.10 -14.76
N ALA A 79 -6.92 0.81 -13.52
CA ALA A 79 -7.29 1.82 -12.53
C ALA A 79 -6.08 2.67 -12.10
N ARG A 80 -4.88 2.09 -12.12
CA ARG A 80 -3.64 2.81 -11.80
C ARG A 80 -3.24 3.80 -12.88
N GLU A 81 -3.39 3.43 -14.16
CA GLU A 81 -3.19 4.40 -15.25
C GLU A 81 -4.12 5.61 -15.12
N ARG A 82 -5.36 5.38 -14.69
CA ARG A 82 -6.33 6.46 -14.44
C ARG A 82 -6.00 7.27 -13.19
N LEU A 83 -5.53 6.62 -12.12
CA LEU A 83 -5.03 7.30 -10.93
C LEU A 83 -3.90 8.27 -11.30
N ASP A 84 -2.93 7.82 -12.10
CA ASP A 84 -1.78 8.64 -12.49
C ASP A 84 -2.17 9.86 -13.38
N GLU A 85 -3.41 9.89 -13.91
CA GLU A 85 -3.99 11.03 -14.65
C GLU A 85 -4.71 12.03 -13.73
N MET A 86 -4.92 11.72 -12.44
CA MET A 86 -5.56 12.61 -11.47
C MET A 86 -4.59 13.70 -11.00
N ASP A 87 -5.10 14.92 -10.77
CA ASP A 87 -4.28 16.04 -10.30
C ASP A 87 -3.69 15.79 -8.89
N ASP A 88 -4.42 15.08 -8.03
CA ASP A 88 -4.09 14.77 -6.64
C ASP A 88 -3.55 13.34 -6.43
N HIS A 89 -3.17 12.64 -7.52
CA HIS A 89 -2.71 11.24 -7.47
C HIS A 89 -1.60 11.01 -6.44
N ASN A 90 -0.67 11.97 -6.34
CA ASN A 90 0.49 11.86 -5.46
C ASN A 90 0.09 11.81 -3.98
N GLU A 91 -1.01 12.44 -3.59
CA GLU A 91 -1.50 12.37 -2.21
C GLU A 91 -2.01 10.98 -1.85
N THR A 92 -2.61 10.27 -2.82
CA THR A 92 -3.07 8.89 -2.60
C THR A 92 -1.87 7.97 -2.35
N TYR A 93 -0.81 8.12 -3.15
CA TYR A 93 0.43 7.38 -2.94
C TYR A 93 1.12 7.76 -1.61
N ALA A 94 1.10 9.02 -1.22
CA ALA A 94 1.64 9.47 0.07
C ALA A 94 0.88 8.85 1.25
N ARG A 95 -0.46 8.84 1.20
CA ARG A 95 -1.29 8.18 2.23
C ARG A 95 -1.03 6.68 2.30
N HIS A 96 -0.87 6.01 1.15
CA HIS A 96 -0.47 4.59 1.12
C HIS A 96 0.90 4.35 1.74
N ALA A 97 1.89 5.20 1.43
CA ALA A 97 3.22 5.08 1.98
C ALA A 97 3.26 5.33 3.50
N GLU A 98 2.47 6.27 3.99
CA GLU A 98 2.30 6.54 5.42
C GLU A 98 1.63 5.38 6.15
N LEU A 99 0.59 4.79 5.56
CA LEU A 99 -0.02 3.56 6.07
C LEU A 99 1.01 2.41 6.18
N MET A 100 1.90 2.27 5.20
CA MET A 100 2.98 1.29 5.25
C MET A 100 4.01 1.61 6.33
N ARG A 101 4.28 2.89 6.58
CA ARG A 101 5.19 3.34 7.64
C ARG A 101 4.64 2.96 9.02
N GLU A 102 3.35 3.19 9.26
CA GLU A 102 2.67 2.75 10.47
C GLU A 102 2.72 1.22 10.65
N LEU A 103 2.50 0.48 9.56
CA LEU A 103 2.60 -0.98 9.58
C LEU A 103 4.01 -1.46 9.94
N THR A 104 5.05 -0.83 9.39
CA THR A 104 6.45 -1.16 9.73
C THR A 104 6.78 -0.86 11.19
N ASN A 105 6.24 0.21 11.78
CA ASN A 105 6.41 0.49 13.22
C ASN A 105 5.77 -0.60 14.09
N ALA A 106 4.60 -1.10 13.69
CA ALA A 106 3.95 -2.23 14.36
C ALA A 106 4.76 -3.53 14.21
N MET A 107 5.32 -3.79 13.02
CA MET A 107 6.18 -4.95 12.76
C MET A 107 7.40 -4.99 13.68
N GLU A 108 8.11 -3.86 13.82
CA GLU A 108 9.27 -3.75 14.72
C GLU A 108 8.87 -4.01 16.18
N SER A 109 7.75 -3.42 16.61
CA SER A 109 7.23 -3.59 17.98
C SER A 109 6.88 -5.05 18.29
N HIS A 110 6.31 -5.76 17.32
CA HIS A 110 5.88 -7.15 17.50
C HIS A 110 7.00 -8.18 17.38
N TRP A 111 8.15 -7.81 16.80
CA TRP A 111 9.24 -8.75 16.55
C TRP A 111 9.70 -9.55 17.77
N LYS A 112 9.91 -8.85 18.89
CA LYS A 112 10.34 -9.48 20.14
C LYS A 112 9.18 -10.07 20.94
N LEU A 113 7.95 -9.79 20.54
CA LEU A 113 6.72 -10.17 21.25
C LEU A 113 6.05 -11.41 20.65
N MET A 114 6.43 -11.82 19.44
CA MET A 114 5.85 -12.95 18.73
C MET A 114 6.90 -13.99 18.36
N PRO A 115 6.56 -15.29 18.33
CA PRO A 115 7.42 -16.29 17.71
C PRO A 115 7.68 -15.94 16.23
N GLU A 116 8.91 -16.17 15.75
CA GLU A 116 9.34 -15.82 14.39
C GLU A 116 8.38 -16.32 13.30
N ALA A 117 7.93 -17.57 13.39
CA ALA A 117 7.00 -18.15 12.41
C ALA A 117 5.62 -17.46 12.41
N VAL A 118 5.15 -16.98 13.57
CA VAL A 118 3.89 -16.25 13.71
C VAL A 118 4.04 -14.84 13.15
N TRP A 119 5.15 -14.17 13.47
CA TRP A 119 5.49 -12.86 12.93
C TRP A 119 5.58 -12.91 11.40
N ALA A 120 6.34 -13.88 10.85
CA ALA A 120 6.52 -14.03 9.41
C ALA A 120 5.20 -14.30 8.69
N SER A 121 4.37 -15.22 9.20
CA SER A 121 3.06 -15.50 8.59
C SER A 121 2.07 -14.33 8.69
N THR A 122 2.18 -13.48 9.73
CA THR A 122 1.36 -12.28 9.90
C THR A 122 1.71 -11.19 8.88
N TYR A 123 3.01 -10.99 8.60
CA TYR A 123 3.48 -9.84 7.82
C TYR A 123 3.95 -10.17 6.40
N HIS A 124 4.11 -11.45 6.04
CA HIS A 124 4.58 -11.85 4.72
C HIS A 124 3.77 -11.20 3.58
N SER A 125 2.46 -11.08 3.74
CA SER A 125 1.60 -10.53 2.68
C SER A 125 1.67 -9.00 2.53
N ALA A 126 2.23 -8.30 3.52
CA ALA A 126 2.44 -6.84 3.50
C ALA A 126 3.68 -6.42 2.70
N LEU A 127 4.61 -7.34 2.45
CA LEU A 127 5.87 -7.04 1.76
C LEU A 127 5.69 -6.42 0.37
N GLY A 128 4.68 -6.88 -0.36
CA GLY A 128 4.34 -6.31 -1.67
C GLY A 128 3.93 -4.84 -1.60
N GLU A 129 3.27 -4.45 -0.51
CA GLU A 129 2.81 -3.08 -0.25
C GLU A 129 3.95 -2.20 0.26
N ILE A 130 4.77 -2.70 1.19
CA ILE A 130 5.96 -1.98 1.67
C ILE A 130 6.91 -1.68 0.51
N ARG A 131 7.13 -2.65 -0.38
CA ARG A 131 7.91 -2.42 -1.61
C ARG A 131 7.29 -1.35 -2.50
N ALA A 132 5.96 -1.33 -2.63
CA ALA A 132 5.26 -0.32 -3.40
C ALA A 132 5.49 1.09 -2.85
N ALA A 133 5.39 1.23 -1.53
CA ALA A 133 5.64 2.47 -0.82
C ALA A 133 7.09 2.95 -0.96
N ILE A 134 8.07 2.04 -0.82
CA ILE A 134 9.50 2.35 -1.05
C ILE A 134 9.73 2.81 -2.50
N GLU A 135 9.16 2.12 -3.48
CA GLU A 135 9.31 2.50 -4.90
C GLU A 135 8.74 3.89 -5.19
N TRP A 136 7.59 4.23 -4.61
CA TRP A 136 7.02 5.57 -4.71
C TRP A 136 7.89 6.61 -4.00
N ALA A 137 8.30 6.36 -2.75
CA ALA A 137 9.07 7.29 -1.92
C ALA A 137 10.38 7.75 -2.59
N PHE A 138 11.03 6.88 -3.36
CA PHE A 138 12.26 7.20 -4.10
C PHE A 138 12.05 7.57 -5.57
N SER A 139 10.81 7.80 -5.99
CA SER A 139 10.44 8.31 -7.31
C SER A 139 10.52 9.85 -7.36
N PRO A 140 10.47 10.49 -8.54
CA PRO A 140 10.57 11.95 -8.65
C PRO A 140 9.49 12.75 -7.89
N GLY A 141 8.31 12.17 -7.63
CA GLY A 141 7.23 12.78 -6.84
C GLY A 141 7.10 12.25 -5.41
N GLY A 142 8.01 11.36 -5.01
CA GLY A 142 7.96 10.70 -3.71
C GLY A 142 8.54 11.52 -2.56
N ASP A 143 8.38 10.97 -1.37
CA ASP A 143 8.94 11.51 -0.14
C ASP A 143 10.02 10.56 0.43
N ILE A 144 11.27 11.03 0.40
CA ILE A 144 12.43 10.27 0.88
C ILE A 144 12.36 10.06 2.40
N ASP A 145 11.77 10.98 3.15
CA ASP A 145 11.69 10.90 4.61
C ASP A 145 10.75 9.77 5.04
N ILE A 146 9.74 9.45 4.22
CA ILE A 146 8.90 8.25 4.39
C ILE A 146 9.66 6.99 3.92
N GLY A 147 10.42 7.09 2.82
CA GLY A 147 11.12 5.95 2.22
C GLY A 147 12.24 5.36 3.07
N VAL A 148 12.98 6.21 3.78
CA VAL A 148 14.13 5.79 4.59
C VAL A 148 13.74 4.79 5.69
N PRO A 149 12.78 5.08 6.60
CA PRO A 149 12.32 4.11 7.61
C PRO A 149 11.82 2.79 7.02
N LEU A 150 11.06 2.85 5.91
CA LEU A 150 10.54 1.67 5.25
C LEU A 150 11.66 0.72 4.79
N THR A 151 12.80 1.26 4.34
CA THR A 151 13.94 0.43 3.91
C THR A 151 14.67 -0.26 5.07
N GLU A 152 14.62 0.29 6.30
CA GLU A 152 15.30 -0.30 7.46
C GLU A 152 14.68 -1.66 7.83
N VAL A 153 13.35 -1.74 7.83
CA VAL A 153 12.63 -2.98 8.14
C VAL A 153 12.89 -4.06 7.09
N VAL A 154 12.95 -3.72 5.80
CA VAL A 154 13.14 -4.74 4.75
C VAL A 154 14.60 -5.21 4.65
N THR A 155 15.56 -4.40 5.08
CA THR A 155 17.00 -4.73 5.01
C THR A 155 17.52 -5.45 6.24
N CYS A 156 16.82 -5.36 7.36
CA CYS A 156 17.21 -6.07 8.56
C CYS A 156 17.04 -7.59 8.33
N SER A 157 18.18 -8.29 8.22
CA SER A 157 18.23 -9.74 8.02
C SER A 157 17.53 -10.54 9.13
N ALA A 158 17.22 -9.91 10.27
CA ALA A 158 16.42 -10.54 11.31
C ALA A 158 14.96 -10.70 10.85
N TYR A 159 14.41 -9.75 10.11
CA TYR A 159 13.02 -9.75 9.65
C TYR A 159 12.83 -10.58 8.37
N PHE A 160 13.80 -10.55 7.45
CA PHE A 160 13.66 -11.15 6.11
C PHE A 160 14.94 -11.86 5.62
N PRO A 161 14.87 -13.11 5.16
CA PRO A 161 15.99 -13.77 4.49
C PRO A 161 16.37 -13.05 3.18
N THR A 162 17.67 -13.00 2.89
CA THR A 162 18.40 -12.16 1.91
C THR A 162 17.87 -12.01 0.47
N LEU A 163 16.91 -12.82 0.01
CA LEU A 163 16.43 -12.78 -1.38
C LEU A 163 15.58 -11.55 -1.70
N GLU A 164 14.77 -11.08 -0.74
CA GLU A 164 13.84 -9.96 -0.95
C GLU A 164 14.57 -8.61 -0.94
N ALA A 165 15.54 -8.45 -0.04
CA ALA A 165 16.39 -7.25 0.06
C ALA A 165 17.14 -6.92 -1.25
N ARG A 166 17.51 -7.94 -2.04
CA ARG A 166 18.24 -7.74 -3.30
C ARG A 166 17.42 -6.99 -4.35
N SER A 167 16.10 -7.17 -4.36
CA SER A 167 15.21 -6.47 -5.30
C SER A 167 15.08 -4.97 -5.01
N LEU A 168 15.36 -4.57 -3.77
CA LEU A 168 15.27 -3.19 -3.28
C LEU A 168 16.62 -2.48 -3.21
N TYR A 169 17.69 -3.11 -3.70
CA TYR A 169 19.06 -2.60 -3.60
C TYR A 169 19.23 -1.16 -4.13
N PRO A 170 18.63 -0.76 -5.28
CA PRO A 170 18.72 0.62 -5.74
C PRO A 170 18.12 1.65 -4.76
N GLN A 171 16.99 1.32 -4.13
CA GLN A 171 16.32 2.20 -3.18
C GLN A 171 17.09 2.28 -1.86
N ILE A 172 17.68 1.17 -1.41
CA ILE A 172 18.57 1.15 -0.24
C ILE A 172 19.78 2.07 -0.44
N LEU A 173 20.41 2.05 -1.62
CA LEU A 173 21.53 2.96 -1.92
C LEU A 173 21.11 4.43 -1.90
N LYS A 174 19.92 4.75 -2.43
CA LYS A 174 19.35 6.10 -2.35
C LYS A 174 19.11 6.52 -0.90
N ALA A 175 18.56 5.63 -0.07
CA ALA A 175 18.33 5.88 1.36
C ALA A 175 19.64 6.19 2.11
N ILE A 176 20.69 5.40 1.86
CA ILE A 176 22.03 5.62 2.46
C ILE A 176 22.59 6.98 2.04
N SER A 177 22.48 7.34 0.76
CA SER A 177 22.92 8.65 0.26
C SER A 177 22.19 9.81 0.92
N ALA A 178 20.87 9.70 1.11
CA ALA A 178 20.06 10.75 1.75
C ALA A 178 20.42 10.95 3.23
N LYS A 179 20.59 9.86 3.98
CA LYS A 179 21.06 9.93 5.39
C LYS A 179 22.45 10.55 5.53
N GLY A 180 23.35 10.28 4.57
CA GLY A 180 24.70 10.86 4.56
C GLY A 180 24.71 12.38 4.35
N SER A 181 23.73 12.95 3.63
CA SER A 181 23.61 14.40 3.45
C SER A 181 23.07 15.14 4.67
N ASP A 182 22.20 14.53 5.48
CA ASP A 182 21.65 15.16 6.69
C ASP A 182 22.63 15.15 7.87
N SER A 183 23.53 14.18 7.95
CA SER A 183 24.55 14.13 9.02
C SER A 183 25.66 15.18 8.87
N ASN A 184 25.68 15.94 7.77
CA ASN A 184 26.74 16.89 7.43
C ASN A 184 26.26 18.36 7.42
N ARG A 185 25.10 18.62 8.05
CA ARG A 185 24.46 19.94 8.21
C ARG A 185 24.30 20.26 9.70
#